data_AF-A0A957ZJ31-F1
#
_entry.id   AF-A0A957ZJ31-F1
#
_cell.length_a   1.000
_cell.length_b   1.000
_cell.length_c   1.000
_cell.angle_alpha   90.00
_cell.angle_beta   90.00
_cell.angle_gamma   90.00
#
_symmetry.space_group_name_H-M   'P 1'
#
loop_
_entity.id
_entity.type
_entity.pdbx_description
1 polymer ?
#
loop_
_entity_poly.entity_id
_entity_poly.type
_entity_poly.pdbx_seq_one_letter_code
_entity_poly.pdbx_strand_id
1 'polypeptide(L)'
;GRIRELEIILKNAKVINDADVAPDVVVIGRTVVVREQGTEMEEEYTIVGPPEANPAQGRISNESPMGRALLNKRAGDEAVVVSPG
;
A
#
# COMPACT_ATOMS: atom_id res chain seq x y z
N GLY A 1 7.23 -15.57 23.14
CA GLY A 1 7.44 -14.69 24.30
C GLY A 1 7.28 -13.27 23.85
N ARG A 2 6.30 -12.55 24.41
CA ARG A 2 5.79 -11.23 23.96
C ARG A 2 6.88 -10.18 23.67
N ILE A 3 8.02 -10.29 24.35
CA ILE A 3 9.19 -9.42 24.18
C ILE A 3 9.85 -9.60 22.80
N ARG A 4 10.09 -10.84 22.35
CA ARG A 4 10.73 -11.10 21.04
C ARG A 4 9.87 -10.62 19.87
N GLU A 5 8.55 -10.69 20.04
CA GLU A 5 7.59 -10.26 19.03
C GLU A 5 7.63 -8.74 18.86
N LEU A 6 7.64 -7.99 19.97
CA LEU A 6 7.80 -6.54 19.97
C LEU A 6 9.17 -6.09 19.42
N GLU A 7 10.24 -6.82 19.75
CA GLU A 7 11.58 -6.54 19.19
C GLU A 7 11.63 -6.71 17.67
N ILE A 8 10.96 -7.73 17.12
CA ILE A 8 10.87 -7.95 15.68
C ILE A 8 10.05 -6.84 15.00
N ILE A 9 8.95 -6.40 15.63
CA ILE A 9 8.14 -5.30 15.12
C ILE A 9 8.95 -4.00 15.11
N LEU A 10 9.67 -3.68 16.20
CA LEU A 10 10.53 -2.49 16.27
C LEU A 10 11.68 -2.53 15.26
N LYS A 11 12.31 -3.70 15.08
CA LYS A 11 13.48 -3.85 14.19
C LYS A 11 13.13 -3.75 12.71
N ASN A 12 11.87 -4.03 12.34
CA ASN A 12 11.34 -3.88 10.99
C ASN A 12 10.54 -2.59 10.78
N ALA A 13 10.32 -1.80 11.84
CA ALA A 13 9.67 -0.51 11.75
C ALA A 13 10.62 0.49 11.08
N LYS A 14 10.56 0.53 9.75
CA LYS A 14 11.18 1.59 8.97
C LYS A 14 10.40 2.87 9.30
N VAL A 15 11.03 3.80 10.01
CA VAL A 15 10.49 5.15 10.19
C VAL A 15 10.46 5.79 8.81
N ILE A 16 9.29 5.75 8.16
CA ILE A 16 9.07 6.43 6.89
C ILE A 16 8.97 7.90 7.26
N ASN A 17 10.07 8.62 7.08
CA ASN A 17 10.11 10.05 7.25
C ASN A 17 9.38 10.65 6.04
N ASP A 18 8.11 11.06 6.20
CA ASP A 18 7.26 11.56 5.11
C ASP A 18 7.90 12.73 4.32
N ALA A 19 8.88 13.42 4.91
CA ALA A 19 9.64 14.50 4.29
C ALA A 19 10.67 14.04 3.24
N ASP A 20 11.14 12.79 3.31
CA ASP A 20 12.15 12.23 2.39
C ASP A 20 11.52 11.40 1.26
N VAL A 21 10.21 11.15 1.34
CA VAL A 21 9.46 10.40 0.35
C VAL A 21 8.86 11.37 -0.65
N ALA A 22 9.31 11.26 -1.91
CA ALA A 22 8.79 12.08 -2.99
C ALA A 22 7.26 11.89 -3.10
N PRO A 23 6.49 12.96 -3.35
CA PRO A 23 5.03 12.94 -3.29
C PRO A 23 4.39 12.00 -4.33
N ASP A 24 5.16 11.60 -5.33
CA ASP A 24 4.81 10.65 -6.37
C ASP A 24 4.98 9.19 -5.95
N VAL A 25 5.56 8.90 -4.78
CA VAL A 25 5.79 7.54 -4.27
C VAL A 25 4.66 7.08 -3.37
N VAL A 26 4.15 5.88 -3.62
CA VAL A 26 3.10 5.25 -2.82
C VAL A 26 3.66 4.71 -1.50
N VAL A 27 3.16 5.25 -0.39
CA VAL A 27 3.44 4.78 0.98
C VAL A 27 2.14 4.60 1.76
N ILE A 28 2.23 3.99 2.95
CA ILE A 28 1.08 3.83 3.86
C ILE A 28 0.54 5.22 4.22
N GLY A 29 -0.79 5.38 4.17
CA GLY A 29 -1.50 6.64 4.33
C GLY A 29 -1.74 7.42 3.04
N ARG A 30 -1.19 6.98 1.89
CA ARG A 30 -1.40 7.64 0.60
C ARG A 30 -2.58 7.06 -0.16
N THR A 31 -3.26 7.95 -0.85
CA THR A 31 -4.32 7.64 -1.80
C THR A 31 -3.76 7.62 -3.21
N VAL A 32 -4.09 6.57 -3.96
CA VAL A 32 -3.62 6.29 -5.31
C VAL A 32 -4.82 6.03 -6.20
N VAL A 33 -4.73 6.51 -7.43
CA VAL A 33 -5.73 6.18 -8.47
C VAL A 33 -5.14 5.08 -9.32
N VAL A 34 -5.85 3.96 -9.41
CA VAL A 34 -5.47 2.81 -10.20
C VAL A 34 -6.43 2.71 -11.37
N ARG A 35 -5.88 2.52 -12.56
CA ARG A 35 -6.66 2.26 -13.78
C ARG A 35 -6.29 0.89 -14.31
N GLU A 36 -7.29 0.05 -14.54
CA GLU A 36 -7.06 -1.27 -15.10
C GLU A 36 -6.68 -1.14 -16.59
N GLN A 37 -5.66 -1.88 -17.02
CA GLN A 37 -5.26 -1.88 -18.43
C GLN A 37 -6.38 -2.46 -19.29
N GLY A 38 -6.90 -1.66 -20.22
CA GLY A 38 -7.98 -2.05 -21.13
C GLY A 38 -9.36 -1.53 -20.71
N THR A 39 -9.48 -0.88 -19.55
CA THR A 39 -10.69 -0.14 -19.16
C THR A 39 -10.37 1.34 -18.94
N GLU A 40 -11.39 2.19 -19.04
CA GLU A 40 -11.35 3.59 -18.59
C GLU A 40 -11.81 3.72 -17.13
N MET A 41 -11.93 2.60 -16.42
CA MET A 41 -12.39 2.58 -15.03
C MET A 41 -11.21 2.95 -14.14
N GLU A 42 -11.31 4.12 -13.51
CA GLU A 42 -10.38 4.59 -12.50
C GLU A 42 -10.97 4.31 -11.13
N GLU A 43 -10.19 3.65 -10.28
CA GLU A 43 -10.56 3.34 -8.90
C GLU A 43 -9.58 3.98 -7.95
N GLU A 44 -10.11 4.65 -6.93
CA GLU A 44 -9.31 5.34 -5.92
C GLU A 44 -9.14 4.46 -4.68
N TYR A 45 -7.88 4.24 -4.29
CA TYR A 45 -7.51 3.38 -3.18
C TYR A 45 -6.57 4.09 -2.22
N THR A 46 -6.83 3.95 -0.92
CA THR A 46 -5.90 4.41 0.13
C THR A 46 -5.15 3.22 0.69
N ILE A 47 -3.82 3.25 0.60
CA ILE A 47 -2.97 2.21 1.18
C ILE A 47 -2.91 2.43 2.69
N VAL A 48 -3.37 1.47 3.47
CA VAL A 48 -3.44 1.54 4.93
C VAL A 48 -2.80 0.30 5.56
N GLY A 49 -2.64 0.30 6.89
CA GLY A 49 -2.20 -0.89 7.61
C GLY A 49 -3.30 -1.98 7.66
N PRO A 50 -2.96 -3.25 7.99
CA PRO A 50 -3.93 -4.35 8.06
C PRO A 50 -5.14 -4.09 8.98
N PRO A 51 -4.99 -3.45 10.17
CA PRO A 51 -6.12 -3.18 11.05
C PRO A 51 -7.15 -2.19 10.49
N GLU A 52 -6.73 -1.35 9.54
CA GLU A 52 -7.53 -0.24 8.99
C GLU A 52 -8.08 -0.57 7.58
N ALA A 53 -7.69 -1.72 7.03
CA ALA A 53 -8.03 -2.13 5.69
C ALA A 53 -9.52 -2.46 5.57
N ASN A 54 -10.15 -1.84 4.58
CA ASN A 54 -11.54 -2.04 4.23
C ASN A 54 -11.71 -1.84 2.72
N PRO A 55 -11.60 -2.92 1.91
CA PRO A 55 -11.72 -2.84 0.46
C PRO A 55 -13.03 -2.22 -0.01
N ALA A 56 -14.14 -2.43 0.72
CA ALA A 56 -15.44 -1.85 0.39
C ALA A 56 -15.49 -0.32 0.54
N GLN A 57 -14.53 0.26 1.28
CA GLN A 57 -14.34 1.70 1.43
C GLN A 57 -13.11 2.22 0.66
N GLY A 58 -12.56 1.44 -0.27
CA GLY A 58 -11.35 1.79 -1.00
C GLY A 58 -10.09 1.80 -0.12
N ARG A 59 -10.10 1.17 1.06
CA ARG A 59 -8.93 1.09 1.95
C ARG A 59 -8.25 -0.26 1.80
N ILE A 60 -7.01 -0.25 1.34
CA ILE A 60 -6.29 -1.45 0.94
C ILE A 60 -5.12 -1.68 1.86
N SER A 61 -5.05 -2.87 2.46
CA SER A 61 -3.92 -3.25 3.31
C SER A 61 -2.62 -3.25 2.49
N ASN A 62 -1.57 -2.65 3.03
CA ASN A 62 -0.21 -2.77 2.50
C ASN A 62 0.29 -4.23 2.43
N GLU A 63 -0.32 -5.16 3.17
CA GLU A 63 -0.01 -6.59 3.13
C GLU A 63 -0.80 -7.36 2.06
N SER A 64 -1.84 -6.75 1.48
CA SER A 64 -2.64 -7.36 0.42
C SER A 64 -1.85 -7.48 -0.91
N PRO A 65 -2.25 -8.37 -1.84
CA PRO A 65 -1.60 -8.47 -3.15
C PRO A 65 -1.51 -7.12 -3.88
N MET A 66 -2.59 -6.34 -3.83
CA MET A 66 -2.64 -5.01 -4.45
C MET A 66 -1.78 -4.00 -3.70
N GLY A 67 -1.88 -3.94 -2.37
CA GLY A 67 -1.07 -3.03 -1.56
C GLY A 67 0.43 -3.27 -1.72
N ARG A 68 0.87 -4.54 -1.72
CA ARG A 68 2.29 -4.89 -1.94
C ARG A 68 2.78 -4.54 -3.34
N ALA A 69 1.94 -4.70 -4.35
CA ALA A 69 2.30 -4.38 -5.74
C ALA A 69 2.42 -2.87 -5.98
N LEU A 70 1.62 -2.08 -5.26
CA LEU A 70 1.61 -0.61 -5.35
C LEU A 70 2.62 0.04 -4.40
N LEU A 71 2.99 -0.60 -3.28
CA LEU A 71 3.92 -0.02 -2.31
C LEU A 71 5.28 0.31 -2.95
N ASN A 72 5.77 1.53 -2.72
CA ASN A 72 7.00 2.10 -3.31
C ASN A 72 6.97 2.30 -4.83
N LYS A 73 5.84 2.09 -5.51
CA LYS A 73 5.68 2.49 -6.91
C LYS A 73 5.54 4.00 -7.03
N ARG A 74 5.82 4.52 -8.22
CA ARG A 74 5.63 5.93 -8.55
C ARG A 74 4.37 6.15 -9.38
N ALA A 75 3.83 7.37 -9.33
CA ALA A 75 2.78 7.78 -10.24
C ALA A 75 3.22 7.59 -11.70
N GLY A 76 2.42 6.84 -12.47
CA GLY A 76 2.74 6.47 -13.86
C GLY A 76 3.46 5.13 -14.03
N ASP A 77 3.88 4.48 -12.94
CA ASP A 77 4.40 3.11 -13.03
C ASP A 77 3.27 2.09 -13.22
N GLU A 78 3.56 1.04 -13.97
CA GLU A 78 2.70 -0.12 -14.06
C GLU A 78 2.99 -1.11 -12.92
N ALA A 79 1.93 -1.63 -12.30
CA ALA A 79 1.98 -2.65 -11.28
C ALA A 79 1.14 -3.85 -11.72
N VAL A 80 1.76 -5.03 -11.74
CA VAL A 80 1.08 -6.29 -12.03
C VAL A 80 0.57 -6.86 -10.72
N VAL A 81 -0.75 -6.86 -10.54
CA VAL A 81 -1.40 -7.45 -9.37
C VAL A 81 -1.95 -8.81 -9.78
N VAL A 82 -1.54 -9.86 -9.07
CA VAL A 82 -2.21 -11.17 -9.17
C VAL A 82 -3.27 -11.21 -8.09
N SER A 83 -4.51 -10.90 -8.47
CA SER A 83 -5.67 -11.13 -7.62
C SER A 83 -6.09 -12.60 -7.75
N PRO A 84 -6.27 -13.33 -6.63
CA PRO A 84 -7.01 -14.59 -6.67
C PRO A 84 -8.49 -14.22 -6.82
N GLY A 85 -8.93 -14.06 -8.07
CA GLY A 85 -10.34 -14.03 -8.44
C GLY A 85 -10.97 -15.41 -8.29
#